data_AF-A0A8J3UGE7-F1
#
_entry.id   AF-A0A8J3UGE7-F1
#
_cell.length_a   1.000
_cell.length_b   1.000
_cell.length_c   1.000
_cell.angle_alpha   90.00
_cell.angle_beta   90.00
_cell.angle_gamma   90.00
#
_symmetry.space_group_name_H-M   'P 1'
#
loop_
_entity.id
_entity.type
_entity.pdbx_description
1 polymer ?
#
loop_
_entity_poly.entity_id
_entity_poly.type
_entity_poly.pdbx_seq_one_letter_code
_entity_poly.pdbx_strand_id
1 'polypeptide(L)'
;MFPRSDRGVCKGSKDKHPCGAEVWWTRTLKGRLLPVNLVEDPKGNTAVWRDSHGVLSSRQVTKDRPLAHWEHLMMPHVGAMCTGRPRTSPRSSPPPPPPPPRAAPPVGALYKVLGVAVDASHADIKSAYRRLARQLHPDTSGDPSTVERFKEVSVAWGVLSMPEKRAYYDATGRIPK
;
A
#
# COMPACT_ATOMS: atom_id res chain seq x y z
N MET A 1 9.20 10.62 -23.72
CA MET A 1 7.76 10.29 -23.59
C MET A 1 7.56 9.49 -22.30
N PHE A 2 6.94 10.09 -21.28
CA PHE A 2 6.86 9.51 -19.93
C PHE A 2 5.73 8.46 -19.82
N PRO A 3 5.95 7.32 -19.11
CA PRO A 3 4.96 6.25 -19.01
C PRO A 3 3.75 6.66 -18.19
N ARG A 4 2.54 6.15 -18.52
CA ARG A 4 1.28 6.59 -17.89
C ARG A 4 1.20 6.38 -16.37
N SER A 5 2.11 5.59 -15.78
CA SER A 5 2.15 5.22 -14.37
C SER A 5 2.35 6.39 -13.41
N ASP A 6 3.03 7.45 -13.84
CA ASP A 6 3.32 8.63 -12.99
C ASP A 6 2.23 9.72 -13.09
N ARG A 7 1.14 9.45 -13.84
CA ARG A 7 -0.01 10.35 -13.95
C ARG A 7 -0.90 10.22 -12.73
N GLY A 8 -1.42 11.34 -12.28
CA GLY A 8 -2.46 11.38 -11.27
C GLY A 8 -3.38 12.57 -11.48
N VAL A 9 -4.44 12.62 -10.68
CA VAL A 9 -5.36 13.75 -10.67
C VAL A 9 -4.95 14.71 -9.56
N CYS A 10 -4.75 15.98 -9.90
CA CYS A 10 -4.62 17.07 -8.95
C CYS A 10 -5.90 17.12 -8.10
N LYS A 11 -5.77 16.94 -6.79
CA LYS A 11 -6.92 16.99 -5.85
C LYS A 11 -7.17 18.39 -5.27
N GLY A 12 -6.31 19.36 -5.56
CA GLY A 12 -6.42 20.73 -5.05
C GLY A 12 -6.10 20.83 -3.56
N SER A 13 -6.15 22.06 -3.04
CA SER A 13 -6.07 22.33 -1.60
C SER A 13 -7.44 22.08 -0.95
N LYS A 14 -7.46 21.85 0.37
CA LYS A 14 -8.71 21.66 1.15
C LYS A 14 -9.68 22.84 1.05
N ASP A 15 -9.19 24.03 0.71
CA ASP A 15 -9.91 25.29 0.87
C ASP A 15 -10.37 25.92 -0.47
N LYS A 16 -9.99 25.36 -1.62
CA LYS A 16 -10.47 25.80 -2.94
C LYS A 16 -10.72 24.60 -3.84
N HIS A 17 -11.84 24.65 -4.57
CA HIS A 17 -12.40 23.64 -5.47
C HIS A 17 -11.38 22.63 -6.05
N PRO A 18 -11.73 21.32 -6.12
CA PRO A 18 -10.84 20.32 -6.70
C PRO A 18 -10.52 20.68 -8.16
N CYS A 19 -9.25 20.92 -8.45
CA CYS A 19 -8.72 21.20 -9.80
C CYS A 19 -9.12 20.09 -10.78
N GLY A 20 -9.13 18.82 -10.35
CA GLY A 20 -9.51 17.67 -11.19
C GLY A 20 -8.61 17.44 -12.41
N ALA A 21 -7.56 18.24 -12.57
CA ALA A 21 -6.68 18.21 -13.72
C ALA A 21 -5.73 17.02 -13.63
N GLU A 22 -5.53 16.34 -14.77
CA GLU A 22 -4.48 15.34 -14.86
C GLU A 22 -3.10 16.01 -14.87
N VAL A 23 -2.22 15.50 -14.02
CA VAL A 23 -0.86 16.02 -13.80
C VAL A 23 0.13 14.87 -13.70
N TRP A 24 1.39 15.15 -14.01
CA TRP A 24 2.52 14.30 -13.64
C TRP A 24 2.95 14.62 -12.21
N TRP A 25 3.13 13.58 -11.39
CA TRP A 25 3.72 13.74 -10.06
C TRP A 25 5.23 13.57 -10.11
N THR A 26 5.95 14.68 -9.95
CA THR A 26 7.41 14.67 -9.92
C THR A 26 7.95 14.84 -8.51
N ARG A 27 9.15 14.31 -8.26
CA ARG A 27 9.88 14.51 -7.01
C ARG A 27 10.92 15.62 -7.18
N THR A 28 10.80 16.67 -6.39
CA THR A 28 11.82 17.72 -6.35
C THR A 28 13.13 17.19 -5.75
N LEU A 29 14.25 17.85 -6.03
CA LEU A 29 15.55 17.55 -5.39
C LEU A 29 15.49 17.62 -3.84
N LYS A 30 14.54 18.38 -3.28
CA LYS A 30 14.27 18.46 -1.82
C LYS A 30 13.32 17.36 -1.32
N GLY A 31 13.00 16.37 -2.14
CA GLY A 31 12.12 15.23 -1.80
C GLY A 31 10.62 15.55 -1.76
N ARG A 32 10.21 16.79 -2.07
CA ARG A 32 8.79 17.20 -2.11
C ARG A 32 8.15 16.78 -3.43
N LEU A 33 6.90 16.36 -3.38
CA LEU A 33 6.09 16.10 -4.57
C LEU A 33 5.65 17.44 -5.19
N LEU A 34 5.79 17.54 -6.50
CA LEU A 34 5.37 18.68 -7.30
C LEU A 34 4.49 18.18 -8.44
N PRO A 35 3.24 18.67 -8.57
CA PRO A 35 2.43 18.39 -9.75
C PRO A 35 2.88 19.28 -10.92
N VAL A 36 3.13 18.69 -12.07
CA VAL A 36 3.45 19.40 -13.31
C VAL A 36 2.45 19.01 -14.41
N ASN A 37 2.19 19.93 -15.33
CA ASN A 37 1.23 19.68 -16.41
C ASN A 37 1.69 18.53 -17.32
N LEU A 38 0.73 17.83 -17.92
CA LEU A 38 1.00 16.70 -18.81
C LEU A 38 1.70 17.09 -20.11
N VAL A 39 1.50 18.34 -20.52
CA VAL A 39 1.97 18.90 -21.79
C VAL A 39 3.23 19.73 -21.51
N GLU A 40 4.26 19.49 -22.31
CA GLU A 40 5.48 20.30 -22.32
C GLU A 40 5.12 21.73 -22.74
N ASP A 41 5.59 22.70 -21.96
CA ASP A 41 5.27 24.11 -22.19
C ASP A 41 6.58 24.88 -22.28
N PRO A 42 6.88 25.55 -23.40
CA PRO A 42 8.09 26.35 -23.56
C PRO A 42 8.14 27.56 -22.60
N LYS A 43 7.00 27.94 -22.01
CA LYS A 43 6.91 28.98 -20.97
C LYS A 43 7.07 28.41 -19.55
N GLY A 44 7.25 27.10 -19.41
CA GLY A 44 7.46 26.43 -18.14
C GLY A 44 8.75 26.86 -17.45
N ASN A 45 8.82 26.66 -16.13
CA ASN A 45 10.01 26.94 -15.33
C ASN A 45 10.53 25.70 -14.58
N THR A 46 9.95 24.53 -14.85
CA THR A 46 10.26 23.28 -14.15
C THR A 46 10.84 22.28 -15.14
N ALA A 47 12.11 21.93 -14.96
CA ALA A 47 12.76 20.84 -15.68
C ALA A 47 12.35 19.52 -15.06
N VAL A 48 11.88 18.59 -15.90
CA VAL A 48 11.41 17.26 -15.51
C VAL A 48 12.25 16.23 -16.23
N TRP A 49 12.74 15.23 -15.49
CA TRP A 49 13.49 14.11 -16.03
C TRP A 49 13.16 12.84 -15.29
N ARG A 50 13.61 11.71 -15.84
CA ARG A 50 13.56 10.42 -15.16
C ARG A 50 14.95 10.09 -14.65
N ASP A 51 15.06 9.80 -13.36
CA ASP A 51 16.33 9.41 -12.78
C ASP A 51 16.70 7.95 -13.14
N SER A 52 17.91 7.54 -12.74
CA SER A 52 18.42 6.18 -12.94
C SER A 52 17.60 5.09 -12.23
N HIS A 53 16.79 5.46 -11.24
CA HIS A 53 15.88 4.56 -10.52
C HIS A 53 14.49 4.50 -11.16
N GLY A 54 14.28 5.21 -12.27
CA GLY A 54 13.00 5.26 -12.96
C GLY A 54 11.97 6.15 -12.29
N VAL A 55 12.36 7.03 -11.37
CA VAL A 55 11.45 7.97 -10.70
C VAL A 55 11.40 9.29 -11.48
N LEU A 56 10.19 9.83 -11.64
CA LEU A 56 9.98 11.14 -12.23
C LEU A 56 10.47 12.22 -11.27
N SER A 57 11.56 12.88 -11.62
CA SER A 57 12.19 13.93 -10.82
C SER A 57 12.00 15.29 -11.49
N SER A 58 12.01 16.36 -10.68
CA SER A 58 11.86 17.73 -11.18
C SER A 58 12.74 18.72 -10.41
N ARG A 59 13.04 19.84 -11.07
CA ARG A 59 13.79 20.95 -10.49
C ARG A 59 13.36 22.25 -11.16
N GLN A 60 13.53 23.35 -10.45
CA GLN A 60 13.36 24.66 -11.03
C GLN A 60 14.53 24.95 -11.99
N VAL A 61 14.22 25.48 -13.17
CA VAL A 61 15.23 26.01 -14.11
C VAL A 61 15.61 27.40 -13.63
N THR A 62 16.90 27.61 -13.38
CA THR A 62 17.47 28.89 -12.96
C THR A 62 18.55 29.31 -13.94
N LYS A 63 18.96 30.59 -13.92
CA LYS A 63 20.03 31.09 -14.80
C LYS A 63 21.35 30.31 -14.60
N ASP A 64 21.64 29.93 -13.36
CA ASP A 64 22.85 29.19 -12.99
C ASP A 64 22.81 27.71 -13.38
N ARG A 65 21.62 27.17 -13.68
CA ARG A 65 21.45 25.78 -14.07
C ARG A 65 20.38 25.66 -15.16
N PRO A 66 20.76 25.94 -16.43
CA PRO A 66 19.83 25.90 -17.55
C PRO A 66 19.25 24.49 -17.76
N LEU A 67 18.21 24.41 -18.57
CA LEU A 67 17.60 23.15 -18.99
C LEU A 67 18.64 22.29 -19.71
N ALA A 68 18.82 21.05 -19.29
CA ALA A 68 19.64 20.10 -20.02
C ALA A 68 18.87 19.55 -21.23
N HIS A 69 19.57 19.12 -22.27
CA HIS A 69 18.93 18.63 -23.50
C HIS A 69 18.10 17.35 -23.33
N TRP A 70 18.31 16.61 -22.24
CA TRP A 70 17.54 15.42 -21.85
C TRP A 70 16.44 15.71 -20.83
N GLU A 71 16.29 16.97 -20.41
CA GLU A 71 15.23 17.41 -19.51
C GLU A 71 14.10 18.04 -20.32
N HIS A 72 12.88 17.81 -19.88
CA HIS A 72 11.69 18.37 -20.51
C HIS A 72 11.22 19.58 -19.71
N LEU A 73 11.03 20.72 -20.39
CA LEU A 73 10.52 21.93 -19.76
C LEU A 73 9.00 21.83 -19.60
N MET A 74 8.56 21.87 -18.36
CA MET A 74 7.15 21.75 -18.02
C MET A 74 6.70 22.91 -17.15
N MET A 75 5.41 23.21 -17.25
CA MET A 75 4.75 24.17 -16.39
C MET A 75 4.33 23.47 -15.08
N PRO A 76 4.69 23.98 -13.90
CA PRO A 76 4.11 23.50 -12.65
C PRO A 76 2.60 23.78 -12.69
N HIS A 77 1.81 22.79 -12.29
CA HIS A 77 0.36 22.94 -12.29
C HIS A 77 -0.06 23.99 -11.27
N VAL A 78 -0.77 25.02 -11.74
CA VAL A 78 -1.29 26.21 -11.04
C VAL A 78 -0.87 26.38 -9.58
N GLY A 79 0.24 27.10 -9.39
CA GLY A 79 0.53 27.96 -8.23
C GLY A 79 0.83 27.28 -6.88
N ALA A 80 1.43 28.05 -5.97
CA ALA A 80 1.83 27.65 -4.61
C ALA A 80 0.68 27.17 -3.67
N MET A 81 -0.52 26.89 -4.21
CA MET A 81 -1.75 26.58 -3.47
C MET A 81 -2.13 25.10 -3.49
N CYS A 82 -1.47 24.28 -4.33
CA CYS A 82 -1.75 22.84 -4.46
C CYS A 82 -0.72 21.97 -3.70
N THR A 83 -0.26 22.43 -2.53
CA THR A 83 0.70 21.72 -1.65
C THR A 83 0.04 20.61 -0.81
N GLY A 84 -1.20 20.25 -1.12
CA GLY A 84 -1.93 19.17 -0.49
C GLY A 84 -1.26 17.82 -0.74
N ARG A 85 -0.53 17.32 0.26
CA ARG A 85 -0.03 15.95 0.33
C ARG A 85 -1.19 15.00 -0.03
N PRO A 86 -1.01 14.01 -0.92
CA PRO A 86 -2.06 13.02 -1.14
C PRO A 86 -2.38 12.36 0.20
N ARG A 87 -3.61 12.54 0.70
CA ARG A 87 -4.18 11.53 1.58
C ARG A 87 -4.39 10.31 0.72
N THR A 88 -3.55 9.31 0.90
CA THR A 88 -3.97 7.93 0.75
C THR A 88 -5.04 7.67 1.81
N SER A 89 -6.28 7.98 1.47
CA SER A 89 -7.45 7.35 2.08
C SER A 89 -8.54 7.30 1.03
N PRO A 90 -9.05 6.11 0.69
CA PRO A 90 -10.21 5.98 -0.18
C PRO A 90 -11.44 6.39 0.63
N ARG A 91 -12.36 7.16 0.04
CA ARG A 91 -13.71 7.33 0.57
C ARG A 91 -14.66 6.59 -0.37
N SER A 92 -15.28 5.56 0.19
CA SER A 92 -16.62 5.02 -0.11
C SER A 92 -17.05 4.90 -1.57
N SER A 93 -16.71 3.77 -2.19
CA SER A 93 -17.69 3.03 -3.00
C SER A 93 -18.17 1.83 -2.17
N PRO A 94 -19.47 1.47 -2.16
CA PRO A 94 -19.87 0.18 -1.60
C PRO A 94 -19.11 -0.93 -2.33
N PRO A 95 -18.56 -1.93 -1.63
CA PRO A 95 -17.83 -3.01 -2.29
C PRO A 95 -18.78 -3.79 -3.21
N PRO A 96 -18.33 -4.22 -4.41
CA PRO A 96 -19.09 -5.20 -5.18
C PRO A 96 -19.23 -6.49 -4.34
N PRO A 97 -20.35 -7.24 -4.48
CA PRO A 97 -20.50 -8.52 -3.78
C PRO A 97 -19.32 -9.43 -4.12
N PRO A 98 -18.77 -10.20 -3.15
CA PRO A 98 -17.67 -11.10 -3.42
C PRO A 98 -18.07 -12.11 -4.50
N PRO A 99 -17.19 -12.41 -5.48
CA PRO A 99 -17.46 -13.50 -6.41
C PRO A 99 -17.63 -14.80 -5.62
N PRO A 100 -18.51 -15.73 -6.05
CA PRO A 100 -18.69 -17.00 -5.36
C PRO A 100 -17.34 -17.72 -5.26
N PRO A 101 -17.02 -18.40 -4.15
CA PRO A 101 -15.74 -19.05 -3.98
C PRO A 101 -15.62 -20.17 -5.02
N ARG A 102 -14.89 -19.90 -6.10
CA ARG A 102 -14.29 -20.97 -6.90
C ARG A 102 -13.16 -21.53 -6.05
N ALA A 103 -13.41 -22.73 -5.53
CA ALA A 103 -12.52 -23.58 -4.76
C ALA A 103 -11.03 -23.19 -4.90
N ALA A 104 -10.49 -22.53 -3.87
CA ALA A 104 -9.06 -22.30 -3.73
C ALA A 104 -8.40 -23.58 -3.16
N PRO A 105 -7.19 -23.96 -3.63
CA PRO A 105 -6.40 -25.09 -3.11
C PRO A 105 -5.88 -24.78 -1.68
N PRO A 106 -5.22 -25.71 -0.95
CA PRO A 106 -5.32 -25.81 0.50
C PRO A 106 -4.49 -24.76 1.26
N VAL A 107 -4.99 -23.54 1.38
CA VAL A 107 -4.50 -22.50 2.32
C VAL A 107 -5.14 -22.68 3.71
N GLY A 108 -5.33 -23.93 4.13
CA GLY A 108 -6.12 -24.29 5.31
C GLY A 108 -5.29 -24.67 6.53
N ALA A 109 -3.97 -24.77 6.43
CA ALA A 109 -3.15 -25.35 7.51
C ALA A 109 -3.26 -24.53 8.81
N LEU A 110 -3.09 -23.20 8.76
CA LEU A 110 -3.16 -22.36 9.96
C LEU A 110 -4.57 -22.22 10.52
N TYR A 111 -5.57 -22.10 9.64
CA TYR A 111 -6.98 -22.04 10.03
C TYR A 111 -7.46 -23.35 10.67
N LYS A 112 -7.03 -24.49 10.14
CA LYS A 112 -7.29 -25.82 10.72
C LYS A 112 -6.61 -26.01 12.07
N VAL A 113 -5.37 -25.54 12.24
CA VAL A 113 -4.67 -25.57 13.55
C VAL A 113 -5.45 -24.82 14.63
N LEU A 114 -6.07 -23.69 14.28
CA LEU A 114 -6.93 -22.92 15.19
C LEU A 114 -8.37 -23.43 15.25
N GLY A 115 -8.76 -24.37 14.38
CA GLY A 115 -10.12 -24.91 14.28
C GLY A 115 -11.16 -23.87 13.84
N VAL A 116 -10.74 -22.90 13.03
CA VAL A 116 -11.60 -21.82 12.53
C VAL A 116 -11.74 -21.90 11.02
N ALA A 117 -12.83 -21.34 10.49
CA ALA A 117 -13.03 -21.23 9.06
C ALA A 117 -12.13 -20.14 8.44
N VAL A 118 -11.89 -20.22 7.13
CA VAL A 118 -10.98 -19.28 6.41
C VAL A 118 -11.54 -17.86 6.36
N ASP A 119 -12.87 -17.74 6.43
CA ASP A 119 -13.64 -16.50 6.51
C ASP A 119 -13.78 -15.96 7.95
N ALA A 120 -13.22 -16.65 8.96
CA ALA A 120 -13.35 -16.25 10.35
C ALA A 120 -12.85 -14.83 10.61
N SER A 121 -13.59 -14.09 11.44
CA SER A 121 -13.24 -12.73 11.82
C SER A 121 -12.04 -12.74 12.76
N HIS A 122 -11.35 -11.60 12.89
CA HIS A 122 -10.24 -11.49 13.83
C HIS A 122 -10.68 -11.75 15.29
N ALA A 123 -11.93 -11.43 15.64
CA ALA A 123 -12.50 -11.73 16.94
C ALA A 123 -12.63 -13.24 17.18
N ASP A 124 -13.05 -14.00 16.16
CA ASP A 124 -13.20 -15.46 16.23
C ASP A 124 -11.85 -16.14 16.35
N ILE A 125 -10.86 -15.71 15.56
CA ILE A 125 -9.48 -16.20 15.62
C ILE A 125 -8.90 -15.95 17.02
N LYS A 126 -9.14 -14.77 17.59
CA LYS A 126 -8.69 -14.41 18.95
C LYS A 126 -9.37 -15.27 20.00
N SER A 127 -10.65 -15.54 19.84
CA SER A 127 -11.41 -16.38 20.76
C SER A 127 -10.92 -17.83 20.73
N ALA A 128 -10.73 -18.38 19.53
CA ALA A 128 -10.22 -19.72 19.31
C ALA A 128 -8.81 -19.90 19.88
N TYR A 129 -7.90 -18.95 19.63
CA TYR A 129 -6.56 -18.95 20.20
C TYR A 129 -6.60 -18.98 21.73
N ARG A 130 -7.39 -18.10 22.37
CA ARG A 130 -7.49 -18.08 23.85
C ARG A 130 -8.03 -19.39 24.42
N ARG A 131 -8.98 -20.03 23.74
CA ARG A 131 -9.52 -21.33 24.15
C ARG A 131 -8.44 -22.42 24.07
N LEU A 132 -7.74 -22.50 22.94
CA LEU A 132 -6.68 -23.48 22.72
C LEU A 132 -5.47 -23.25 23.63
N ALA A 133 -5.09 -21.98 23.85
CA ALA A 133 -3.98 -21.63 24.74
C ALA A 133 -4.22 -22.07 26.19
N ARG A 134 -5.47 -22.02 26.67
CA ARG A 134 -5.84 -22.52 28.00
C ARG A 134 -5.87 -24.05 28.07
N GLN A 135 -6.24 -24.72 26.98
CA GLN A 135 -6.31 -26.18 26.89
C GLN A 135 -4.95 -26.84 26.70
N LEU A 136 -4.04 -26.17 26.00
CA LEU A 136 -2.71 -26.67 25.65
C LEU A 136 -1.61 -26.06 26.54
N HIS A 137 -1.98 -25.35 27.61
CA HIS A 137 -1.00 -24.71 28.49
C HIS A 137 -0.17 -25.78 29.20
N PRO A 138 1.18 -25.66 29.25
CA PRO A 138 2.04 -26.66 29.87
C PRO A 138 1.79 -26.85 31.38
N ASP A 139 1.18 -25.86 32.04
CA ASP A 139 0.80 -25.93 33.46
C ASP A 139 -0.45 -26.79 33.70
N THR A 140 -1.36 -26.88 32.71
CA THR A 140 -2.58 -27.71 32.81
C THR A 140 -2.40 -29.09 32.19
N SER A 141 -1.35 -29.30 31.40
CA SER A 141 -1.14 -30.51 30.62
C SER A 141 0.34 -30.88 30.68
N GLY A 142 0.68 -31.87 31.49
CA GLY A 142 2.04 -32.36 31.67
C GLY A 142 2.59 -33.19 30.48
N ASP A 143 1.87 -33.24 29.37
CA ASP A 143 2.23 -34.03 28.19
C ASP A 143 3.15 -33.27 27.23
N PRO A 144 4.21 -33.91 26.69
CA PRO A 144 5.07 -33.30 25.67
C PRO A 144 4.30 -32.93 24.38
N SER A 145 3.25 -33.68 24.06
CA SER A 145 2.42 -33.48 22.87
C SER A 145 1.62 -32.17 22.91
N THR A 146 1.26 -31.68 24.10
CA THR A 146 0.58 -30.38 24.25
C THR A 146 1.50 -29.20 23.96
N VAL A 147 2.81 -29.35 24.22
CA VAL A 147 3.82 -28.32 23.93
C VAL A 147 3.99 -28.13 22.41
N GLU A 148 4.01 -29.23 21.65
CA GLU A 148 4.11 -29.17 20.19
C GLU A 148 2.88 -28.50 19.57
N ARG A 149 1.68 -28.91 19.99
CA ARG A 149 0.42 -28.28 19.54
C ARG A 149 0.33 -26.80 19.92
N PHE A 150 0.81 -26.41 21.11
CA PHE A 150 0.82 -25.02 21.53
C PHE A 150 1.75 -24.15 20.65
N LYS A 151 2.89 -24.70 20.22
CA LYS A 151 3.80 -24.02 19.28
C LYS A 151 3.09 -23.79 17.94
N GLU A 152 2.42 -24.79 17.40
CA GLU A 152 1.65 -24.68 16.14
C GLU A 152 0.56 -23.61 16.23
N VAL A 153 -0.23 -23.63 17.33
CA VAL A 153 -1.30 -22.65 17.59
C VAL A 153 -0.74 -21.23 17.72
N SER A 154 0.43 -21.06 18.34
CA SER A 154 1.09 -19.77 18.49
C SER A 154 1.60 -19.22 17.16
N VAL A 155 2.17 -20.08 16.30
CA VAL A 155 2.58 -19.71 14.94
C VAL A 155 1.36 -19.29 14.11
N ALA A 156 0.28 -20.08 14.15
CA ALA A 156 -0.96 -19.75 13.45
C ALA A 156 -1.54 -18.41 13.90
N TRP A 157 -1.59 -18.15 15.20
CA TRP A 157 -2.03 -16.87 15.74
C TRP A 157 -1.13 -15.71 15.30
N GLY A 158 0.19 -15.87 15.30
CA GLY A 158 1.13 -14.83 14.88
C GLY A 158 0.98 -14.38 13.42
N VAL A 159 0.49 -15.27 12.55
CA VAL A 159 0.19 -14.95 11.14
C VAL A 159 -1.23 -14.40 10.99
N LEU A 160 -2.23 -15.07 11.58
CA LEU A 160 -3.65 -14.76 11.36
C LEU A 160 -4.15 -13.55 12.16
N SER A 161 -3.49 -13.18 13.26
CA SER A 161 -3.86 -12.01 14.07
C SER A 161 -3.52 -10.69 13.39
N MET A 162 -2.53 -10.68 12.50
CA MET A 162 -2.07 -9.48 11.81
C MET A 162 -2.70 -9.40 10.42
N PRO A 163 -3.47 -8.35 10.10
CA PRO A 163 -4.17 -8.25 8.81
C PRO A 163 -3.21 -8.29 7.62
N GLU A 164 -2.02 -7.69 7.75
CA GLU A 164 -0.99 -7.72 6.70
C GLU A 164 -0.40 -9.12 6.48
N LYS A 165 -0.12 -9.85 7.57
CA LYS A 165 0.43 -11.22 7.50
C LYS A 165 -0.61 -12.23 7.02
N ARG A 166 -1.87 -12.05 7.44
CA ARG A 166 -3.01 -12.82 6.94
C ARG A 166 -3.19 -12.62 5.44
N ALA A 167 -3.20 -11.36 4.97
CA ALA A 167 -3.31 -11.08 3.54
C ALA A 167 -2.15 -11.69 2.74
N TYR A 168 -0.93 -11.66 3.27
CA TYR A 168 0.22 -12.32 2.64
C TYR A 168 0.07 -13.85 2.60
N TYR A 169 -0.37 -14.46 3.71
CA TYR A 169 -0.61 -15.91 3.80
C TYR A 169 -1.72 -16.35 2.85
N ASP A 170 -2.81 -15.59 2.77
CA ASP A 170 -3.94 -15.87 1.88
C ASP A 170 -3.55 -15.72 0.40
N ALA A 171 -2.67 -14.78 0.07
CA ALA A 171 -2.20 -14.54 -1.29
C ALA A 171 -1.11 -15.52 -1.77
N THR A 172 -0.23 -15.97 -0.87
CA THR A 172 0.96 -16.77 -1.24
C THR A 172 0.94 -18.21 -0.73
N GLY A 173 0.05 -18.52 0.21
CA GLY A 173 0.04 -19.79 0.93
C GLY A 173 1.25 -20.02 1.84
N ARG A 174 2.11 -19.01 2.05
CA ARG A 174 3.38 -19.12 2.78
C ARG A 174 3.35 -18.34 4.09
N ILE A 175 3.99 -18.90 5.12
CA ILE A 175 4.19 -18.22 6.41
C ILE A 175 5.29 -17.15 6.22
N PRO A 176 5.00 -15.86 6.48
CA PRO A 176 6.03 -14.82 6.43
C PRO A 176 7.04 -15.04 7.57
N LYS A 177 8.34 -15.11 7.21
CA LYS A 177 9.47 -15.24 8.15
C LYS A 177 9.81 -13.92 8.82
#